data_AF-A0A953GPQ6-F1
#
_entry.id   AF-A0A953GPQ6-F1
#
_cell.length_a   1.000
_cell.length_b   1.000
_cell.length_c   1.000
_cell.angle_alpha   90.00
_cell.angle_beta   90.00
_cell.angle_gamma   90.00
#
_symmetry.space_group_name_H-M   'P 1'
#
loop_
_entity.id
_entity.type
_entity.pdbx_description
1 polymer ?
#
loop_
_entity_poly.entity_id
_entity_poly.type
_entity_poly.pdbx_seq_one_letter_code
_entity_poly.pdbx_strand_id
1 'polypeptide(L)'
;MKKALKWIGIGLLAAFVIIQFFRPERENPASIAGQSIWADPTMTPKVEQILRRSCNDCHSNETVWPWYSNIAPVSWLVAHDVEEGRKHLNFSTWLTRPAEKREHKLEEIAEEVQKREMPLPIYLITHGDAALSNEDVAALKEWSDYARRQLTAPPAPSPTTADSGAIPEKSAELKKMEEKREFIPEHHR
;
A
#
# COMPACT_ATOMS: atom_id res chain seq x y z
N MET A 1 28.39 -47.14 18.43
CA MET A 1 28.18 -45.70 18.11
C MET A 1 27.65 -45.45 16.69
N LYS A 2 28.31 -45.94 15.61
CA LYS A 2 27.85 -45.72 14.21
C LYS A 2 26.41 -46.20 13.91
N LYS A 3 26.00 -47.35 14.49
CA LYS A 3 24.65 -47.89 14.34
C LYS A 3 23.57 -47.00 15.00
N ALA A 4 23.86 -46.46 16.19
CA ALA A 4 22.93 -45.56 16.89
C ALA A 4 22.75 -44.24 16.13
N LEU A 5 23.85 -43.65 15.62
CA LEU A 5 23.79 -42.44 14.80
C LEU A 5 22.99 -42.65 13.51
N LYS A 6 23.13 -43.83 12.86
CA LYS A 6 22.32 -44.20 11.70
C LYS A 6 20.82 -44.23 12.04
N TRP A 7 20.44 -44.86 13.15
CA TRP A 7 19.03 -44.94 13.56
C TRP A 7 18.46 -43.58 13.98
N ILE A 8 19.25 -42.73 14.64
CA ILE A 8 18.86 -41.34 14.95
C ILE A 8 18.62 -40.55 13.67
N GLY A 9 19.53 -40.62 12.68
CA GLY A 9 19.36 -39.94 11.40
C GLY A 9 18.12 -40.40 10.63
N ILE A 10 17.85 -41.71 10.61
CA ILE A 10 16.62 -42.26 10.00
C ILE A 10 15.38 -41.75 10.73
N GLY A 11 15.40 -41.72 12.07
CA GLY A 11 14.30 -41.20 12.86
C GLY A 11 14.02 -39.72 12.58
N LEU A 12 15.05 -38.88 12.52
CA LEU A 12 14.92 -37.46 12.19
C LEU A 12 14.41 -37.25 10.77
N LEU A 13 14.91 -38.01 9.80
CA LEU A 13 14.43 -37.93 8.41
C LEU A 13 12.96 -38.35 8.30
N ALA A 14 12.57 -39.44 8.96
CA ALA A 14 11.18 -39.89 8.98
C ALA A 14 10.27 -38.83 9.63
N ALA A 15 10.68 -38.27 10.77
CA ALA A 15 9.94 -37.18 11.42
C ALA A 15 9.84 -35.94 10.50
N PHE A 16 10.93 -35.56 9.82
CA PHE A 16 10.93 -34.46 8.86
C PHE A 16 9.99 -34.70 7.67
N VAL A 17 9.90 -35.93 7.15
CA VAL A 17 8.95 -36.28 6.09
C VAL A 17 7.51 -36.22 6.60
N ILE A 18 7.25 -36.75 7.80
CA ILE A 18 5.92 -36.74 8.43
C ILE A 18 5.42 -35.30 8.65
N ILE A 19 6.28 -34.41 9.16
CA ILE A 19 5.86 -33.02 9.44
C ILE A 19 5.52 -32.24 8.16
N GLN A 20 6.06 -32.61 6.99
CA GLN A 20 5.69 -31.96 5.71
C GLN A 20 4.23 -32.17 5.31
N PHE A 21 3.53 -33.18 5.86
CA PHE A 21 2.10 -33.38 5.58
C PHE A 21 1.20 -32.38 6.33
N PHE A 22 1.71 -31.73 7.37
CA PHE A 22 0.98 -30.75 8.17
C PHE A 22 1.43 -29.35 7.74
N ARG A 23 0.91 -28.81 6.64
CA ARG A 23 1.23 -27.46 6.16
C ARG A 23 -0.01 -26.57 6.20
N PRO A 24 0.13 -25.29 6.56
CA PRO A 24 -0.99 -24.36 6.57
C PRO A 24 -1.34 -23.97 5.13
N GLU A 25 -2.60 -23.62 4.93
CA GLU A 25 -3.07 -23.05 3.68
C GLU A 25 -2.52 -21.62 3.54
N ARG A 26 -1.99 -21.31 2.35
CA ARG A 26 -1.34 -20.02 2.04
C ARG A 26 -2.17 -19.33 0.97
N GLU A 27 -3.20 -18.63 1.40
CA GLU A 27 -4.16 -18.02 0.51
C GLU A 27 -3.96 -16.51 0.37
N ASN A 28 -4.31 -16.04 -0.83
CA ASN A 28 -4.48 -14.64 -1.16
C ASN A 28 -5.97 -14.42 -1.39
N PRO A 29 -6.72 -13.97 -0.36
CA PRO A 29 -8.15 -13.70 -0.52
C PRO A 29 -8.39 -12.67 -1.61
N ALA A 30 -9.55 -12.69 -2.24
CA ALA A 30 -9.89 -11.71 -3.27
C ALA A 30 -9.74 -10.27 -2.73
N SER A 31 -9.09 -9.40 -3.51
CA SER A 31 -8.96 -7.97 -3.24
C SER A 31 -9.80 -7.16 -4.24
N ILE A 32 -10.37 -6.04 -3.78
CA ILE A 32 -11.10 -5.10 -4.63
C ILE A 32 -10.22 -3.86 -4.76
N ALA A 33 -9.82 -3.51 -5.99
CA ALA A 33 -8.85 -2.44 -6.22
C ALA A 33 -9.25 -1.11 -5.54
N GLY A 34 -10.52 -0.71 -5.65
CA GLY A 34 -11.07 0.51 -5.03
C GLY A 34 -11.21 0.47 -3.50
N GLN A 35 -10.90 -0.66 -2.85
CA GLN A 35 -10.86 -0.79 -1.40
C GLN A 35 -9.43 -0.77 -0.85
N SER A 36 -8.43 -0.88 -1.74
CA SER A 36 -7.03 -1.00 -1.36
C SER A 36 -6.41 0.35 -1.01
N ILE A 37 -5.26 0.31 -0.33
CA ILE A 37 -4.45 1.50 -0.02
C ILE A 37 -3.94 2.18 -1.29
N TRP A 38 -3.81 1.43 -2.38
CA TRP A 38 -3.37 1.93 -3.69
C TRP A 38 -4.38 2.90 -4.32
N ALA A 39 -5.65 2.84 -3.90
CA ALA A 39 -6.68 3.77 -4.32
C ALA A 39 -6.83 4.97 -3.37
N ASP A 40 -6.00 5.08 -2.32
CA ASP A 40 -6.03 6.22 -1.40
C ASP A 40 -5.55 7.49 -2.11
N PRO A 41 -6.32 8.61 -2.08
CA PRO A 41 -5.96 9.84 -2.80
C PRO A 41 -4.69 10.51 -2.27
N THR A 42 -4.20 10.12 -1.09
CA THR A 42 -2.95 10.63 -0.51
C THR A 42 -1.73 9.85 -0.98
N MET A 43 -1.91 8.73 -1.69
CA MET A 43 -0.83 7.87 -2.13
C MET A 43 0.08 8.58 -3.14
N THR A 44 1.39 8.38 -2.99
CA THR A 44 2.39 8.88 -3.95
C THR A 44 3.17 7.71 -4.55
N PRO A 45 3.72 7.83 -5.77
CA PRO A 45 4.48 6.75 -6.39
C PRO A 45 5.67 6.27 -5.54
N LYS A 46 6.35 7.18 -4.83
CA LYS A 46 7.47 6.85 -3.94
C LYS A 46 7.01 5.99 -2.76
N VAL A 47 5.93 6.39 -2.10
CA VAL A 47 5.38 5.65 -0.94
C VAL A 47 4.85 4.30 -1.38
N GLU A 48 4.14 4.24 -2.51
CA GLU A 48 3.64 2.98 -3.05
C GLU A 48 4.79 2.00 -3.31
N GLN A 49 5.88 2.46 -3.93
CA GLN A 49 7.05 1.62 -4.16
C GLN A 49 7.64 1.06 -2.85
N ILE A 50 7.73 1.90 -1.81
CA ILE A 50 8.24 1.49 -0.50
C ILE A 50 7.31 0.44 0.14
N LEU A 51 6.00 0.72 0.20
CA LEU A 51 5.03 -0.19 0.81
C LEU A 51 4.95 -1.54 0.07
N ARG A 52 5.01 -1.51 -1.27
CA ARG A 52 5.03 -2.73 -2.10
C ARG A 52 6.26 -3.60 -1.80
N ARG A 53 7.43 -2.98 -1.71
CA ARG A 53 8.71 -3.67 -1.48
C ARG A 53 8.85 -4.17 -0.04
N SER A 54 8.45 -3.38 0.93
CA SER A 54 8.84 -3.58 2.33
C SER A 54 7.73 -4.08 3.25
N CYS A 55 6.47 -3.96 2.85
CA CYS A 55 5.32 -4.19 3.75
C CYS A 55 4.26 -5.13 3.18
N ASN A 56 4.10 -5.14 1.85
CA ASN A 56 2.95 -5.73 1.16
C ASN A 56 2.80 -7.24 1.38
N ASP A 57 3.91 -7.96 1.52
CA ASP A 57 3.89 -9.41 1.66
C ASP A 57 3.21 -9.86 2.97
N CYS A 58 3.30 -9.08 4.05
CA CYS A 58 2.63 -9.40 5.31
C CYS A 58 1.33 -8.62 5.52
N HIS A 59 1.22 -7.42 4.94
CA HIS A 59 0.11 -6.49 5.19
C HIS A 59 -0.88 -6.37 4.03
N SER A 60 -0.99 -7.36 3.14
CA SER A 60 -1.99 -7.34 2.08
C SER A 60 -2.52 -8.73 1.74
N ASN A 61 -3.61 -8.79 0.98
CA ASN A 61 -4.06 -10.03 0.36
C ASN A 61 -3.25 -10.39 -0.91
N GLU A 62 -2.26 -9.60 -1.29
CA GLU A 62 -1.42 -9.77 -2.48
C GLU A 62 -0.03 -10.31 -2.09
N THR A 63 0.04 -11.17 -1.07
CA THR A 63 1.29 -11.73 -0.56
C THR A 63 2.04 -12.53 -1.61
N VAL A 64 3.31 -12.22 -1.81
CA VAL A 64 4.22 -13.07 -2.58
C VAL A 64 4.81 -14.12 -1.65
N TRP A 65 4.24 -15.32 -1.67
CA TRP A 65 4.68 -16.40 -0.79
C TRP A 65 6.06 -16.94 -1.21
N PRO A 66 7.10 -16.84 -0.36
CA PRO A 66 8.43 -17.32 -0.72
C PRO A 66 8.44 -18.85 -0.78
N TRP A 67 9.34 -19.44 -1.59
CA TRP A 67 9.37 -20.90 -1.80
C TRP A 67 9.49 -21.70 -0.49
N TYR A 68 10.24 -21.21 0.49
CA TYR A 68 10.44 -21.87 1.78
C TYR A 68 9.19 -21.85 2.66
N SER A 69 8.19 -21.01 2.35
CA SER A 69 6.88 -21.09 2.99
C SER A 69 6.16 -22.42 2.73
N ASN A 70 6.67 -23.26 1.81
CA ASN A 70 6.17 -24.60 1.52
C ASN A 70 6.80 -25.71 2.37
N ILE A 71 7.79 -25.39 3.22
CA ILE A 71 8.58 -26.37 3.98
C ILE A 71 8.27 -26.25 5.47
N ALA A 72 7.78 -27.32 6.08
CA ALA A 72 7.54 -27.36 7.52
C ALA A 72 8.86 -27.53 8.30
N PRO A 73 9.01 -26.91 9.49
CA PRO A 73 8.01 -26.11 10.19
C PRO A 73 7.98 -24.62 9.80
N VAL A 74 8.89 -24.15 8.95
CA VAL A 74 9.00 -22.74 8.55
C VAL A 74 7.70 -22.21 7.95
N SER A 75 6.99 -23.06 7.19
CA SER A 75 5.66 -22.75 6.64
C SER A 75 4.66 -22.26 7.68
N TRP A 76 4.72 -22.77 8.92
CA TRP A 76 3.82 -22.37 9.99
C TRP A 76 4.09 -20.95 10.47
N LEU A 77 5.37 -20.63 10.65
CA LEU A 77 5.79 -19.30 11.08
C LEU A 77 5.41 -18.26 10.04
N VAL A 78 5.75 -18.50 8.77
CA VAL A 78 5.44 -17.55 7.69
C VAL A 78 3.93 -17.36 7.53
N ALA A 79 3.12 -18.43 7.58
CA ALA A 79 1.68 -18.31 7.49
C ALA A 79 1.09 -17.54 8.67
N HIS A 80 1.58 -17.81 9.88
CA HIS A 80 1.16 -17.11 11.09
C HIS A 80 1.52 -15.62 11.04
N ASP A 81 2.74 -15.27 10.64
CA ASP A 81 3.20 -13.88 10.54
C ASP A 81 2.38 -13.08 9.53
N VAL A 82 2.04 -13.68 8.37
CA VAL A 82 1.17 -13.04 7.36
C VAL A 82 -0.26 -12.90 7.88
N GLU A 83 -0.80 -13.91 8.55
CA GLU A 83 -2.13 -13.84 9.15
C GLU A 83 -2.21 -12.73 10.20
N GLU A 84 -1.23 -12.65 11.10
CA GLU A 84 -1.17 -11.66 12.16
C GLU A 84 -0.93 -10.26 11.61
N GLY A 85 -0.02 -10.12 10.65
CA GLY A 85 0.23 -8.87 9.91
C GLY A 85 -1.06 -8.31 9.32
N ARG A 86 -1.83 -9.14 8.60
CA ARG A 86 -3.13 -8.76 8.00
C ARG A 86 -4.19 -8.39 9.05
N LYS A 87 -4.20 -9.02 10.23
CA LYS A 87 -5.14 -8.68 11.31
C LYS A 87 -4.88 -7.27 11.84
N HIS A 88 -3.62 -6.92 12.06
CA HIS A 88 -3.24 -5.59 12.54
C HIS A 88 -3.40 -4.52 11.46
N LEU A 89 -2.98 -4.81 10.23
CA LEU A 89 -3.02 -3.87 9.11
C LEU A 89 -3.13 -4.64 7.78
N ASN A 90 -4.14 -4.32 6.98
CA ASN A 90 -4.31 -4.92 5.67
C ASN A 90 -4.63 -3.86 4.60
N PHE A 91 -3.67 -3.64 3.72
CA PHE A 91 -3.69 -2.72 2.60
C PHE A 91 -4.78 -3.04 1.58
N SER A 92 -5.16 -4.31 1.38
CA SER A 92 -6.22 -4.68 0.45
C SER A 92 -7.61 -4.26 0.95
N THR A 93 -7.76 -3.98 2.23
CA THR A 93 -9.01 -3.54 2.89
C THR A 93 -8.86 -2.18 3.55
N TRP A 94 -7.92 -1.35 3.06
CA TRP A 94 -7.61 -0.06 3.65
C TRP A 94 -8.83 0.87 3.69
N LEU A 95 -9.45 1.12 2.54
CA LEU A 95 -10.54 2.09 2.39
C LEU A 95 -11.90 1.59 2.91
N THR A 96 -12.01 0.33 3.32
CA THR A 96 -13.19 -0.16 4.04
C THR A 96 -13.14 0.16 5.53
N ARG A 97 -11.96 0.56 6.06
CA ARG A 97 -11.82 0.95 7.45
C ARG A 97 -12.38 2.37 7.69
N PRO A 98 -13.01 2.61 8.85
CA PRO A 98 -13.38 3.96 9.28
C PRO A 98 -12.19 4.92 9.26
N ALA A 99 -12.45 6.20 8.99
CA ALA A 99 -11.40 7.24 8.90
C ALA A 99 -10.52 7.31 10.16
N GLU A 100 -11.12 7.26 11.35
CA GLU A 100 -10.41 7.23 12.64
C GLU A 100 -9.45 6.04 12.75
N LYS A 101 -9.87 4.85 12.32
CA LYS A 101 -9.00 3.68 12.33
C LYS A 101 -7.85 3.82 11.33
N ARG A 102 -8.11 4.38 10.15
CA ARG A 102 -7.05 4.64 9.16
C ARG A 102 -6.04 5.66 9.68
N GLU A 103 -6.52 6.72 10.32
CA GLU A 103 -5.69 7.75 10.94
C GLU A 103 -4.74 7.15 11.98
N HIS A 104 -5.27 6.33 12.90
CA HIS A 104 -4.45 5.63 13.89
C HIS A 104 -3.44 4.66 13.25
N LYS A 105 -3.83 3.94 12.19
CA LYS A 105 -2.90 3.05 11.47
C LYS A 105 -1.79 3.80 10.73
N LEU A 106 -2.02 5.02 10.25
CA LEU A 106 -0.97 5.85 9.67
C LEU A 106 0.06 6.28 10.73
N GLU A 107 -0.40 6.57 11.95
CA GLU A 107 0.47 6.85 13.09
C GLU A 107 1.33 5.65 13.45
N GLU A 108 0.72 4.46 13.60
CA GLU A 108 1.45 3.21 13.84
C GLU A 108 2.50 2.95 12.74
N ILE A 109 2.13 3.09 11.46
CA ILE A 109 3.09 2.92 10.34
C ILE A 109 4.29 3.84 10.54
N ALA A 110 4.07 5.12 10.82
CA ALA A 110 5.15 6.09 11.00
C ALA A 110 6.02 5.75 12.23
N GLU A 111 5.42 5.33 13.34
CA GLU A 111 6.12 4.99 14.57
C GLU A 111 7.00 3.75 14.40
N GLU A 112 6.44 2.67 13.85
CA GLU A 112 7.12 1.38 13.65
C GLU A 112 8.34 1.52 12.73
N VAL A 113 8.23 2.30 11.65
CA VAL A 113 9.38 2.51 10.75
C VAL A 113 10.43 3.46 11.34
N GLN A 114 10.02 4.45 12.14
CA GLN A 114 10.96 5.34 12.84
C GLN A 114 11.75 4.59 13.92
N LYS A 115 11.10 3.68 14.64
CA LYS A 115 11.72 2.82 15.65
C LYS A 115 12.53 1.66 15.06
N ARG A 116 12.47 1.45 13.74
CA ARG A 116 13.07 0.30 13.05
C ARG A 116 12.53 -1.05 13.55
N GLU A 117 11.29 -1.06 14.01
CA GLU A 117 10.56 -2.28 14.39
C GLU A 117 9.98 -2.96 13.14
N MET A 118 9.68 -2.18 12.10
CA MET A 118 9.27 -2.67 10.78
C MET A 118 10.25 -2.25 9.67
N PRO A 119 10.53 -3.15 8.71
CA PRO A 119 10.19 -4.58 8.70
C PRO A 119 10.93 -5.37 9.80
N LEU A 120 10.36 -6.48 10.25
CA LEU A 120 10.94 -7.30 11.31
C LEU A 120 12.39 -7.70 10.97
N PRO A 121 13.35 -7.63 11.91
CA PRO A 121 14.74 -7.99 11.63
C PRO A 121 14.93 -9.42 11.09
N ILE A 122 14.11 -10.37 11.56
CA ILE A 122 14.12 -11.75 11.06
C ILE A 122 13.68 -11.86 9.59
N TYR A 123 12.74 -11.02 9.16
CA TYR A 123 12.26 -10.98 7.78
C TYR A 123 13.36 -10.47 6.84
N LEU A 124 14.16 -9.50 7.29
CA LEU A 124 15.28 -8.93 6.52
C LEU A 124 16.43 -9.93 6.26
N ILE A 125 16.54 -11.03 7.02
CA ILE A 125 17.55 -12.07 6.76
C ILE A 125 17.32 -12.72 5.39
N THR A 126 16.07 -12.88 4.97
CA THR A 126 15.70 -13.49 3.69
C THR A 126 15.15 -12.49 2.67
N HIS A 127 14.80 -11.27 3.09
CA HIS A 127 14.29 -10.17 2.26
C HIS A 127 15.12 -8.90 2.47
N GLY A 128 16.40 -8.95 2.13
CA GLY A 128 17.30 -7.80 2.32
C GLY A 128 16.89 -6.57 1.52
N ASP A 129 16.17 -6.75 0.41
CA ASP A 129 15.60 -5.69 -0.42
C ASP A 129 14.45 -4.93 0.25
N ALA A 130 13.80 -5.54 1.25
CA ALA A 130 12.77 -4.87 2.05
C ALA A 130 13.33 -3.85 3.05
N ALA A 131 14.65 -3.82 3.28
CA ALA A 131 15.26 -2.90 4.23
C ALA A 131 14.97 -1.44 3.87
N LEU A 132 14.50 -0.68 4.86
CA LEU A 132 14.18 0.75 4.69
C LEU A 132 15.44 1.61 4.85
N SER A 133 15.70 2.46 3.87
CA SER A 133 16.69 3.54 3.99
C SER A 133 16.19 4.65 4.92
N ASN A 134 17.05 5.58 5.32
CA ASN A 134 16.60 6.75 6.10
C ASN A 134 15.63 7.61 5.29
N GLU A 135 15.83 7.68 3.98
CA GLU A 135 14.99 8.39 3.02
C GLU A 135 13.62 7.73 2.85
N ASP A 136 13.55 6.41 2.95
CA ASP A 136 12.28 5.67 2.95
C ASP A 136 11.50 5.91 4.24
N VAL A 137 12.18 5.83 5.40
CA VAL A 137 11.57 6.11 6.71
C VAL A 137 11.02 7.54 6.75
N ALA A 138 11.79 8.52 6.29
CA ALA A 138 11.36 9.90 6.21
C ALA A 138 10.14 10.08 5.28
N ALA A 139 10.15 9.44 4.11
CA ALA A 139 9.04 9.53 3.16
C ALA A 139 7.75 8.91 3.71
N LEU A 140 7.84 7.75 4.37
CA LEU A 140 6.68 7.11 5.01
C LEU A 140 6.14 7.97 6.14
N LYS A 141 7.01 8.53 6.99
CA LYS A 141 6.59 9.43 8.08
C LYS A 141 5.87 10.66 7.53
N GLU A 142 6.46 11.35 6.57
CA GLU A 142 5.89 12.56 5.99
C GLU A 142 4.55 12.29 5.32
N TRP A 143 4.45 11.20 4.56
CA TRP A 143 3.20 10.77 3.96
C TRP A 143 2.14 10.41 4.99
N SER A 144 2.49 9.65 6.02
CA SER A 144 1.57 9.32 7.12
C SER A 144 1.03 10.58 7.78
N ASP A 145 1.89 11.53 8.14
CA ASP A 145 1.50 12.80 8.76
C ASP A 145 0.58 13.63 7.84
N TYR A 146 0.87 13.65 6.53
CA TYR A 146 -0.01 14.27 5.55
C TYR A 146 -1.37 13.58 5.45
N ALA A 147 -1.39 12.26 5.28
CA ALA A 147 -2.61 11.49 5.12
C ALA A 147 -3.51 11.57 6.38
N ARG A 148 -2.93 11.58 7.58
CA ARG A 148 -3.65 11.80 8.85
C ARG A 148 -4.33 13.17 8.89
N ARG A 149 -3.64 14.23 8.46
CA ARG A 149 -4.23 15.58 8.38
C ARG A 149 -5.41 15.61 7.41
N GLN A 150 -5.34 14.89 6.29
CA GLN A 150 -6.45 14.81 5.34
C GLN A 150 -7.68 14.06 5.91
N LEU A 151 -7.49 13.13 6.85
CA LEU A 151 -8.58 12.40 7.49
C LEU A 151 -9.21 13.15 8.67
N THR A 152 -8.44 14.01 9.34
CA THR A 152 -8.87 14.78 10.52
C THR A 152 -9.25 16.22 10.20
N ALA A 153 -8.88 16.73 9.02
CA ALA A 153 -9.31 18.04 8.57
C ALA A 153 -10.84 18.11 8.56
N PRO A 154 -11.45 19.20 9.09
CA PRO A 154 -12.86 19.44 8.87
C PRO A 154 -13.12 19.42 7.36
N PRO A 155 -14.28 18.92 6.91
CA PRO A 155 -14.59 18.88 5.49
C PRO A 155 -14.30 20.26 4.91
N ALA A 156 -13.51 20.31 3.85
CA ALA A 156 -13.30 21.56 3.11
C ALA A 156 -14.68 22.20 2.92
N PRO A 157 -14.83 23.52 3.10
CA PRO A 157 -16.10 24.16 2.79
C PRO A 157 -16.49 23.65 1.41
N SER A 158 -17.67 23.03 1.32
CA SER A 158 -18.20 22.59 0.04
C SER A 158 -18.02 23.76 -0.93
N PRO A 159 -17.77 23.53 -2.23
CA PRO A 159 -17.96 24.59 -3.21
C PRO A 159 -19.43 24.99 -3.12
N THR A 160 -19.73 25.90 -2.21
CA THR A 160 -20.99 26.58 -2.09
C THR A 160 -21.23 27.11 -3.47
N THR A 161 -22.44 26.87 -3.96
CA THR A 161 -23.05 27.47 -5.13
C THR A 161 -23.13 29.00 -4.98
N ALA A 162 -21.97 29.64 -4.86
CA ALA A 162 -21.76 31.07 -4.80
C ALA A 162 -20.75 31.41 -5.89
N ASP A 163 -21.13 31.11 -7.14
CA ASP A 163 -21.07 32.05 -8.26
C ASP A 163 -21.80 31.46 -9.48
N SER A 164 -23.13 31.39 -9.41
CA SER A 164 -23.97 31.53 -10.61
C SER A 164 -24.37 33.00 -10.68
N GLY A 165 -23.40 33.90 -10.87
CA GLY A 165 -23.63 35.31 -10.62
C GLY A 165 -22.67 36.30 -11.28
N ALA A 166 -21.73 35.92 -12.15
CA ALA A 166 -21.14 36.84 -13.13
C ALA A 166 -20.39 36.09 -14.23
N ILE A 167 -20.96 36.03 -15.42
CA ILE A 167 -20.19 35.82 -16.65
C ILE A 167 -19.33 37.08 -16.81
N PRO A 168 -17.99 37.00 -16.80
CA PRO A 168 -17.18 38.16 -17.13
C PRO A 168 -17.46 38.54 -18.58
N GLU A 169 -17.65 39.85 -18.76
CA GLU A 169 -18.02 40.65 -19.93
C GLU A 169 -17.09 40.50 -21.16
N LYS A 170 -16.59 39.30 -21.45
CA LYS A 170 -15.66 39.03 -22.56
C LYS A 170 -16.37 38.72 -23.88
N SER A 171 -17.69 38.55 -23.86
CA SER A 171 -18.51 38.26 -25.03
C SER A 171 -18.90 39.50 -25.85
N ALA A 172 -18.81 40.70 -25.27
CA ALA A 172 -19.07 41.95 -25.97
C ALA A 172 -17.88 42.41 -26.84
N GLU A 173 -16.64 42.16 -26.40
CA GLU A 173 -15.43 42.48 -27.19
C GLU A 173 -15.25 41.55 -28.40
N LEU A 174 -15.60 40.26 -28.26
CA LEU A 174 -15.47 39.28 -29.36
C LEU A 174 -16.44 39.58 -30.51
N LYS A 175 -17.70 39.97 -30.22
CA LYS A 175 -18.65 40.37 -31.27
C LYS A 175 -18.20 41.62 -32.03
N LYS A 176 -17.49 42.54 -31.37
CA LYS A 176 -16.97 43.77 -32.00
C LYS A 176 -15.77 43.51 -32.92
N MET A 177 -15.07 42.38 -32.76
CA MET A 177 -14.00 41.95 -33.65
C MET A 177 -14.50 41.12 -34.85
N GLU A 178 -15.60 40.38 -34.70
CA GLU A 178 -16.22 39.61 -35.80
C GLU A 178 -16.93 40.51 -36.81
N GLU A 179 -17.68 41.52 -36.36
CA GLU A 179 -18.38 42.47 -37.26
C GLU A 179 -17.42 43.32 -38.10
N LYS A 180 -16.17 43.51 -37.63
CA LYS A 180 -15.14 44.27 -38.35
C LYS A 180 -14.43 43.46 -39.44
N ARG A 181 -14.65 42.13 -39.51
CA ARG A 181 -14.05 41.25 -40.52
C ARG A 181 -14.91 41.05 -41.77
N GLU A 182 -16.16 41.51 -41.77
CA GLU A 182 -17.10 41.27 -42.87
C GLU A 182 -17.11 42.40 -43.94
N PHE A 183 -16.28 43.44 -43.77
CA PHE A 183 -16.10 44.51 -44.77
C PHE A 183 -14.73 44.43 -45.44
N ILE A 184 -14.54 43.44 -46.32
CA ILE A 184 -13.51 43.49 -47.36
C ILE A 184 -14.26 43.46 -48.69
N PRO A 185 -14.34 44.59 -49.43
CA PRO A 185 -14.99 44.60 -50.73
C PRO A 185 -14.12 43.83 -51.73
N GLU A 186 -14.75 42.85 -52.36
CA GLU A 186 -14.21 42.11 -53.49
C GLU A 186 -14.07 43.07 -54.69
N HIS A 187 -12.87 43.61 -54.89
CA HIS A 187 -12.55 44.44 -56.04
C HIS A 187 -11.33 43.91 -56.81
N HIS A 188 -11.68 43.29 -57.94
CA HIS A 188 -11.05 43.42 -59.25
C HIS A 188 -9.57 43.05 -59.42
N ARG A 189 -9.44 41.95 -60.19
CA ARG A 189 -8.52 41.72 -61.33
C ARG A 189 -7.26 40.91 -61.03
#